data_AF-A0A2T3LJQ8-F1
#
_entry.id   AF-A0A2T3LJQ8-F1
#
_cell.length_a   1.000
_cell.length_b   1.000
_cell.length_c   1.000
_cell.angle_alpha   90.00
_cell.angle_beta   90.00
_cell.angle_gamma   90.00
#
_symmetry.space_group_name_H-M   'P 1'
#
loop_
_entity.id
_entity.type
_entity.pdbx_description
1 polymer ?
#
loop_
_entity_poly.entity_id
_entity_poly.type
_entity_poly.pdbx_seq_one_letter_code
_entity_poly.pdbx_strand_id
1 'polypeptide(L)'
;MRIVIATWLLLFTLPIFAAPKSELWSYWQPHDPKNTNKISHQDWQQLLDKYLVIQPDQTLFRYNQVSSADKQKLATYIKRLSAQNPHRYNRDVQFAYWVNLYNALTVQLIIDNYPVKSITKLGGLFSFGPWDQTIITINNKKLTLNDIEHRILRPIWQDPRIHYAVNCASLGCPDLLPKAFNSDRLDSQLDQAATRFINSEKAIKITKNGITLSSIYDWYQTDFGSLTELQQHLNHYRITPNLQFTQIHYIYNWQLNQKL
;
A
#
# COMPACT_ATOMS: atom_id res chain seq x y z
N MET A 1 50.08 -16.09 34.82
CA MET A 1 49.18 -16.33 33.67
C MET A 1 48.12 -15.23 33.65
N ARG A 2 48.16 -14.31 32.69
CA ARG A 2 47.11 -13.31 32.48
C ARG A 2 46.08 -13.91 31.53
N ILE A 3 44.87 -14.14 32.03
CA ILE A 3 43.75 -14.61 31.22
C ILE A 3 43.18 -13.39 30.47
N VAL A 4 43.39 -13.36 29.16
CA VAL A 4 42.74 -12.39 28.28
C VAL A 4 41.33 -12.91 28.00
N ILE A 5 40.32 -12.26 28.57
CA ILE A 5 38.91 -12.53 28.26
C ILE A 5 38.60 -11.78 26.96
N ALA A 6 38.55 -12.52 25.85
CA ALA A 6 38.09 -12.00 24.57
C ALA A 6 36.56 -11.86 24.61
N THR A 7 36.06 -10.64 24.79
CA THR A 7 34.65 -10.32 24.61
C THR A 7 34.28 -10.43 23.13
N TRP A 8 33.51 -11.46 22.79
CA TRP A 8 32.87 -11.59 21.49
C TRP A 8 31.79 -10.51 21.34
N LEU A 9 32.04 -9.51 20.50
CA LEU A 9 31.03 -8.58 20.01
C LEU A 9 30.10 -9.34 19.08
N LEU A 10 28.95 -9.77 19.60
CA LEU A 10 27.81 -10.18 18.78
C LEU A 10 27.35 -8.97 17.97
N LEU A 11 27.73 -8.94 16.69
CA LEU A 11 27.13 -8.06 15.70
C LEU A 11 25.65 -8.44 15.59
N PHE A 12 24.78 -7.66 16.22
CA PHE A 12 23.34 -7.73 15.96
C PHE A 12 23.11 -7.30 14.51
N THR A 13 22.92 -8.28 13.62
CA THR A 13 22.36 -8.02 12.31
C THR A 13 20.94 -7.51 12.51
N LEU A 14 20.69 -6.26 12.13
CA LEU A 14 19.32 -5.74 12.11
C LEU A 14 18.51 -6.64 11.17
N PRO A 15 17.31 -7.09 11.55
CA PRO A 15 16.46 -7.85 10.66
C PRO A 15 16.16 -7.00 9.42
N ILE A 16 16.60 -7.49 8.25
CA ILE A 16 16.15 -6.98 6.96
C ILE A 16 14.66 -7.36 6.88
N PHE A 17 13.78 -6.37 7.08
CA PHE A 17 12.36 -6.55 6.80
C PHE A 17 12.23 -6.69 5.29
N ALA A 18 11.98 -7.90 4.79
CA ALA A 18 11.58 -8.12 3.40
C ALA A 18 10.06 -8.18 3.34
N ALA A 19 9.46 -7.60 2.30
CA ALA A 19 8.04 -7.82 2.05
C ALA A 19 7.80 -9.32 1.76
N PRO A 20 6.61 -9.86 2.07
CA PRO A 20 6.23 -11.20 1.65
C PRO A 20 6.41 -11.38 0.14
N LYS A 21 6.70 -12.60 -0.30
CA LYS A 21 6.91 -12.91 -1.71
C LYS A 21 5.61 -12.74 -2.51
N SER A 22 5.75 -12.30 -3.76
CA SER A 22 4.65 -12.33 -4.72
C SER A 22 4.38 -13.78 -5.12
N GLU A 23 3.24 -14.34 -4.71
CA GLU A 23 2.90 -15.75 -4.89
C GLU A 23 1.48 -15.89 -5.45
N LEU A 24 1.38 -16.10 -6.78
CA LEU A 24 0.10 -16.16 -7.48
C LEU A 24 -0.86 -17.18 -6.85
N TRP A 25 -1.99 -16.71 -6.35
CA TRP A 25 -3.12 -17.57 -6.04
C TRP A 25 -4.02 -17.70 -7.28
N SER A 26 -3.75 -18.74 -8.08
CA SER A 26 -4.38 -18.98 -9.39
C SER A 26 -5.91 -18.96 -9.38
N TYR A 27 -6.55 -19.24 -8.24
CA TYR A 27 -8.00 -19.12 -8.06
C TYR A 27 -8.53 -17.75 -8.48
N TRP A 28 -7.78 -16.66 -8.23
CA TRP A 28 -8.19 -15.29 -8.52
C TRP A 28 -7.79 -14.79 -9.92
N GLN A 29 -7.07 -15.61 -10.69
CA GLN A 29 -6.62 -15.26 -12.03
C GLN A 29 -7.76 -15.16 -13.07
N PRO A 30 -8.87 -15.93 -13.02
CA PRO A 30 -9.96 -15.81 -13.98
C PRO A 30 -10.58 -14.41 -14.04
N HIS A 31 -10.98 -14.00 -15.24
CA HIS A 31 -11.64 -12.72 -15.51
C HIS A 31 -12.55 -12.86 -16.75
N ASP A 32 -13.52 -11.95 -16.90
CA ASP A 32 -14.36 -11.87 -18.10
C ASP A 32 -13.95 -10.63 -18.91
N PRO A 33 -13.20 -10.78 -20.01
CA PRO A 33 -12.71 -9.64 -20.79
C PRO A 33 -13.83 -8.82 -21.45
N LYS A 34 -15.04 -9.38 -21.59
CA LYS A 34 -16.17 -8.68 -22.22
C LYS A 34 -17.00 -7.88 -21.21
N ASN A 35 -16.94 -8.23 -19.93
CA ASN A 35 -17.73 -7.54 -18.93
C ASN A 35 -17.01 -6.28 -18.42
N THR A 36 -17.43 -5.14 -18.97
CA THR A 36 -17.00 -3.80 -18.58
C THR A 36 -17.96 -3.12 -17.60
N ASN A 37 -18.94 -3.86 -17.03
CA ASN A 37 -19.86 -3.29 -16.04
C ASN A 37 -19.08 -2.77 -14.84
N LYS A 38 -19.45 -1.58 -14.39
CA LYS A 38 -18.73 -0.88 -13.34
C LYS A 38 -19.20 -1.32 -11.96
N ILE A 39 -18.26 -1.38 -11.03
CA ILE A 39 -18.55 -1.53 -9.61
C ILE A 39 -18.53 -0.13 -8.99
N SER A 40 -19.63 0.26 -8.34
CA SER A 40 -19.70 1.57 -7.69
C SER A 40 -18.84 1.61 -6.44
N HIS A 41 -17.94 2.60 -6.39
CA HIS A 41 -17.10 2.94 -5.24
C HIS A 41 -17.56 4.25 -4.56
N GLN A 42 -18.80 4.69 -4.79
CA GLN A 42 -19.31 5.98 -4.31
C GLN A 42 -19.30 6.10 -2.77
N ASP A 43 -19.64 5.04 -2.04
CA ASP A 43 -19.63 5.05 -0.57
C ASP A 43 -18.21 5.26 -0.02
N TRP A 44 -17.23 4.63 -0.66
CA TRP A 44 -15.81 4.83 -0.37
C TRP A 44 -15.38 6.25 -0.74
N GLN A 45 -15.77 6.73 -1.92
CA GLN A 45 -15.49 8.10 -2.36
C GLN A 45 -16.02 9.15 -1.37
N GLN A 46 -17.23 8.97 -0.84
CA GLN A 46 -17.80 9.88 0.17
C GLN A 46 -16.97 9.89 1.47
N LEU A 47 -16.44 8.75 1.89
CA LEU A 47 -15.55 8.67 3.04
C LEU A 47 -14.25 9.43 2.75
N LEU A 48 -13.65 9.21 1.57
CA LEU A 48 -12.43 9.90 1.15
C LEU A 48 -12.63 11.42 1.11
N ASP A 49 -13.70 11.89 0.45
CA ASP A 49 -13.99 13.33 0.32
C ASP A 49 -14.18 14.01 1.69
N LYS A 50 -14.71 13.28 2.69
CA LYS A 50 -14.98 13.81 4.03
C LYS A 50 -13.76 13.80 4.96
N TYR A 51 -12.92 12.77 4.88
CA TYR A 51 -11.89 12.51 5.90
C TYR A 51 -10.45 12.61 5.40
N LEU A 52 -10.21 12.65 4.09
CA LEU A 52 -8.87 12.92 3.57
C LEU A 52 -8.51 14.39 3.70
N VAL A 53 -7.24 14.63 4.03
CA VAL A 53 -6.61 15.94 4.07
C VAL A 53 -5.41 15.92 3.14
N ILE A 54 -5.57 16.58 2.01
CA ILE A 54 -4.56 16.63 0.95
C ILE A 54 -3.61 17.78 1.28
N GLN A 55 -2.33 17.47 1.42
CA GLN A 55 -1.24 18.43 1.56
C GLN A 55 -0.28 18.27 0.37
N PRO A 56 0.63 19.25 0.14
CA PRO A 56 1.58 19.18 -0.96
C PRO A 56 2.38 17.87 -0.98
N ASP A 57 2.99 17.50 0.16
CA ASP A 57 3.92 16.37 0.25
C ASP A 57 3.29 15.06 0.75
N GLN A 58 2.03 15.09 1.19
CA GLN A 58 1.36 13.93 1.78
C GLN A 58 -0.17 14.06 1.78
N THR A 59 -0.85 12.92 1.85
CA THR A 59 -2.26 12.82 2.15
C THR A 59 -2.43 12.18 3.53
N LEU A 60 -3.17 12.86 4.40
CA LEU A 60 -3.47 12.40 5.76
C LEU A 60 -4.94 12.03 5.88
N PHE A 61 -5.29 11.25 6.91
CA PHE A 61 -6.66 10.83 7.19
C PHE A 61 -7.10 11.25 8.60
N ARG A 62 -8.32 11.79 8.73
CA ARG A 62 -8.90 12.24 10.01
C ARG A 62 -9.57 11.10 10.78
N TYR A 63 -8.79 10.11 11.22
CA TYR A 63 -9.31 8.89 11.88
C TYR A 63 -10.14 9.19 13.13
N ASN A 64 -9.72 10.17 13.94
CA ASN A 64 -10.41 10.62 15.15
C ASN A 64 -11.78 11.28 14.89
N GLN A 65 -12.06 11.71 13.65
CA GLN A 65 -13.30 12.42 13.31
C GLN A 65 -14.34 11.51 12.66
N VAL A 66 -14.01 10.23 12.40
CA VAL A 66 -14.95 9.31 11.74
C VAL A 66 -16.12 8.99 12.65
N SER A 67 -17.29 9.51 12.29
CA SER A 67 -18.55 9.27 13.02
C SER A 67 -18.99 7.81 12.95
N SER A 68 -19.70 7.32 13.97
CA SER A 68 -20.26 5.96 13.98
C SER A 68 -21.14 5.65 12.75
N ALA A 69 -21.87 6.65 12.26
CA ALA A 69 -22.68 6.51 11.05
C ALA A 69 -21.80 6.27 9.81
N ASP A 70 -20.68 6.96 9.68
CA ASP A 70 -19.77 6.76 8.54
C ASP A 70 -18.92 5.49 8.70
N LYS A 71 -18.61 5.05 9.93
CA LYS A 71 -18.06 3.71 10.18
C LYS A 71 -19.00 2.63 9.64
N GLN A 72 -20.30 2.77 9.93
CA GLN A 72 -21.32 1.84 9.44
C GLN A 72 -21.42 1.85 7.90
N LYS A 73 -21.36 3.02 7.26
CA LYS A 73 -21.34 3.13 5.79
C LYS A 73 -20.12 2.42 5.18
N LEU A 74 -18.94 2.58 5.78
CA LEU A 74 -17.72 1.88 5.35
C LEU A 74 -17.89 0.36 5.45
N ALA A 75 -18.43 -0.14 6.57
CA ALA A 75 -18.71 -1.57 6.75
C ALA A 75 -19.73 -2.09 5.71
N THR A 76 -20.78 -1.32 5.42
CA THR A 76 -21.77 -1.67 4.39
C THR A 76 -21.15 -1.70 3.00
N TYR A 77 -20.28 -0.74 2.66
CA TYR A 77 -19.54 -0.73 1.40
C TYR A 77 -18.67 -1.98 1.24
N ILE A 78 -17.88 -2.33 2.26
CA ILE A 78 -17.02 -3.51 2.26
C ILE A 78 -17.85 -4.79 2.10
N LYS A 79 -18.97 -4.91 2.83
CA LYS A 79 -19.90 -6.04 2.70
C LYS A 79 -20.50 -6.16 1.30
N ARG A 80 -20.85 -5.04 0.67
CA ARG A 80 -21.37 -5.02 -0.70
C ARG A 80 -20.30 -5.43 -1.72
N LEU A 81 -19.06 -5.01 -1.55
CA LEU A 81 -17.96 -5.48 -2.39
C LEU A 81 -17.71 -6.98 -2.19
N SER A 82 -17.71 -7.46 -0.94
CA SER A 82 -17.38 -8.87 -0.65
C SER A 82 -18.41 -9.87 -1.17
N ALA A 83 -19.65 -9.41 -1.38
CA ALA A 83 -20.73 -10.20 -1.99
C ALA A 83 -20.61 -10.31 -3.52
N GLN A 84 -19.75 -9.51 -4.17
CA GLN A 84 -19.54 -9.56 -5.62
C GLN A 84 -18.45 -10.57 -5.96
N ASN A 85 -18.63 -11.29 -7.08
CA ASN A 85 -17.61 -12.19 -7.60
C ASN A 85 -16.72 -11.44 -8.61
N PRO A 86 -15.45 -11.12 -8.28
CA PRO A 86 -14.56 -10.37 -9.16
C PRO A 86 -14.24 -11.11 -10.47
N HIS A 87 -14.35 -12.44 -10.53
CA HIS A 87 -14.08 -13.21 -11.77
C HIS A 87 -14.99 -12.82 -12.93
N ARG A 88 -16.14 -12.20 -12.64
CA ARG A 88 -17.12 -11.80 -13.63
C ARG A 88 -16.72 -10.54 -14.40
N TYR A 89 -15.64 -9.85 -14.04
CA TYR A 89 -15.29 -8.55 -14.59
C TYR A 89 -13.97 -8.58 -15.36
N ASN A 90 -13.74 -7.58 -16.20
CA ASN A 90 -12.46 -7.40 -16.89
C ASN A 90 -11.34 -6.99 -15.90
N ARG A 91 -10.09 -6.93 -16.40
CA ARG A 91 -8.92 -6.64 -15.56
C ARG A 91 -8.95 -5.27 -14.90
N ASP A 92 -9.42 -4.24 -15.59
CA ASP A 92 -9.41 -2.89 -15.02
C ASP A 92 -10.42 -2.74 -13.88
N VAL A 93 -11.61 -3.33 -14.04
CA VAL A 93 -12.62 -3.37 -12.98
C VAL A 93 -12.15 -4.25 -11.82
N GLN A 94 -11.50 -5.39 -12.09
CA GLN A 94 -10.91 -6.23 -11.04
C GLN A 94 -9.82 -5.48 -10.26
N PHE A 95 -8.95 -4.73 -10.93
CA PHE A 95 -7.90 -3.97 -10.26
C PHE A 95 -8.50 -2.91 -9.34
N ALA A 96 -9.42 -2.10 -9.88
CA ALA A 96 -10.12 -1.06 -9.10
C ALA A 96 -10.86 -1.67 -7.90
N TYR A 97 -11.49 -2.84 -8.08
CA TYR A 97 -12.12 -3.59 -6.99
C TYR A 97 -11.13 -3.91 -5.87
N TRP A 98 -10.00 -4.55 -6.19
CA TRP A 98 -9.04 -5.03 -5.20
C TRP A 98 -8.31 -3.90 -4.47
N VAL A 99 -7.88 -2.87 -5.20
CA VAL A 99 -7.18 -1.72 -4.58
C VAL A 99 -8.12 -0.94 -3.67
N ASN A 100 -9.34 -0.63 -4.13
CA ASN A 100 -10.29 0.08 -3.28
C ASN A 100 -10.72 -0.76 -2.07
N LEU A 101 -10.83 -2.08 -2.22
CA LEU A 101 -11.12 -2.99 -1.12
C LEU A 101 -9.98 -3.01 -0.09
N TYR A 102 -8.73 -3.18 -0.54
CA TYR A 102 -7.55 -3.15 0.33
C TYR A 102 -7.51 -1.85 1.14
N ASN A 103 -7.61 -0.70 0.46
CA ASN A 103 -7.53 0.60 1.11
C ASN A 103 -8.67 0.83 2.12
N ALA A 104 -9.89 0.42 1.78
CA ALA A 104 -11.04 0.52 2.66
C ALA A 104 -10.91 -0.39 3.90
N LEU A 105 -10.40 -1.61 3.73
CA LEU A 105 -10.14 -2.55 4.82
C LEU A 105 -9.04 -2.01 5.76
N THR A 106 -7.95 -1.48 5.20
CA THR A 106 -6.89 -0.85 5.99
C THR A 106 -7.43 0.33 6.81
N VAL A 107 -8.22 1.20 6.19
CA VAL A 107 -8.85 2.33 6.91
C VAL A 107 -9.82 1.84 7.99
N GLN A 108 -10.64 0.82 7.72
CA GLN A 108 -11.52 0.21 8.71
C GLN A 108 -10.72 -0.33 9.91
N LEU A 109 -9.63 -1.07 9.67
CA LEU A 109 -8.78 -1.60 10.74
C LEU A 109 -8.23 -0.50 11.64
N ILE A 110 -7.77 0.62 11.08
CA ILE A 110 -7.31 1.75 11.90
C ILE A 110 -8.47 2.38 12.69
N ILE A 111 -9.62 2.60 12.04
CA ILE A 111 -10.80 3.22 12.67
C ILE A 111 -11.32 2.39 13.86
N ASP A 112 -11.27 1.07 13.74
CA ASP A 112 -11.76 0.13 14.75
C ASP A 112 -10.79 -0.01 15.94
N ASN A 113 -9.51 0.31 15.73
CA ASN A 113 -8.47 0.23 16.76
C ASN A 113 -7.93 1.61 17.18
N TYR A 114 -8.60 2.70 16.79
CA TYR A 114 -8.19 4.05 17.14
C TYR A 114 -8.44 4.35 18.64
N PRO A 115 -7.54 5.04 19.37
CA PRO A 115 -6.28 5.63 18.92
C PRO A 115 -5.12 4.63 18.85
N VAL A 116 -4.37 4.66 17.73
CA VAL A 116 -3.14 3.88 17.54
C VAL A 116 -2.04 4.77 16.96
N LYS A 117 -0.77 4.51 17.32
CA LYS A 117 0.38 5.29 16.82
C LYS A 117 0.97 4.77 15.50
N SER A 118 0.72 3.50 15.16
CA SER A 118 1.24 2.81 13.98
C SER A 118 0.38 1.59 13.69
N ILE A 119 0.12 1.28 12.41
CA ILE A 119 -0.54 0.04 11.99
C ILE A 119 0.22 -1.20 12.47
N THR A 120 1.54 -1.12 12.63
CA THR A 120 2.41 -2.23 13.07
C THR A 120 2.15 -2.66 14.52
N LYS A 121 1.38 -1.87 15.28
CA LYS A 121 0.94 -2.19 16.64
C LYS A 121 -0.38 -2.94 16.69
N LEU A 122 -1.09 -3.03 15.56
CA LEU A 122 -2.22 -3.94 15.43
C LEU A 122 -1.72 -5.37 15.26
N GLY A 123 -2.57 -6.36 15.50
CA GLY A 123 -2.16 -7.76 15.44
C GLY A 123 -2.18 -8.46 16.81
N GLY A 124 -1.71 -9.70 16.85
CA GLY A 124 -1.52 -10.44 18.09
C GLY A 124 -0.19 -10.08 18.78
N LEU A 125 0.02 -10.65 19.98
CA LEU A 125 1.33 -10.61 20.63
C LEU A 125 2.39 -11.16 19.67
N PHE A 126 3.48 -10.41 19.48
CA PHE A 126 4.58 -10.73 18.56
C PHE A 126 4.28 -10.60 17.06
N SER A 127 3.09 -10.14 16.66
CA SER A 127 2.80 -9.79 15.26
C SER A 127 3.35 -8.40 14.90
N PHE A 128 3.81 -8.24 13.67
CA PHE A 128 4.10 -6.94 13.08
C PHE A 128 2.90 -6.53 12.23
N GLY A 129 1.92 -5.86 12.85
CA GLY A 129 0.69 -5.41 12.19
C GLY A 129 -0.34 -6.51 11.89
N PRO A 130 -1.44 -6.14 11.20
CA PRO A 130 -2.62 -7.00 11.04
C PRO A 130 -2.64 -7.80 9.72
N TRP A 131 -1.56 -7.76 8.92
CA TRP A 131 -1.61 -8.17 7.51
C TRP A 131 -1.90 -9.65 7.25
N ASP A 132 -1.64 -10.54 8.21
CA ASP A 132 -1.95 -11.98 8.14
C ASP A 132 -3.28 -12.37 8.81
N GLN A 133 -4.00 -11.40 9.36
CA GLN A 133 -5.31 -11.66 9.95
C GLN A 133 -6.34 -11.85 8.84
N THR A 134 -7.19 -12.87 8.97
CA THR A 134 -8.36 -12.99 8.09
C THR A 134 -9.32 -11.85 8.40
N ILE A 135 -9.52 -10.97 7.42
CA ILE A 135 -10.32 -9.75 7.58
C ILE A 135 -11.58 -9.77 6.70
N ILE A 136 -11.63 -10.61 5.67
CA ILE A 136 -12.77 -10.68 4.78
C ILE A 136 -12.95 -12.07 4.17
N THR A 137 -14.16 -12.38 3.70
CA THR A 137 -14.46 -13.59 2.92
C THR A 137 -15.11 -13.20 1.60
N ILE A 138 -14.53 -13.64 0.48
CA ILE A 138 -15.04 -13.40 -0.89
C ILE A 138 -15.06 -14.74 -1.62
N ASN A 139 -16.16 -15.06 -2.30
CA ASN A 139 -16.34 -16.36 -2.97
C ASN A 139 -15.98 -17.57 -2.06
N ASN A 140 -16.38 -17.52 -0.78
CA ASN A 140 -16.04 -18.51 0.25
C ASN A 140 -14.54 -18.71 0.53
N LYS A 141 -13.69 -17.77 0.11
CA LYS A 141 -12.26 -17.72 0.45
C LYS A 141 -12.02 -16.65 1.50
N LYS A 142 -11.44 -17.06 2.63
CA LYS A 142 -10.93 -16.17 3.65
C LYS A 142 -9.68 -15.47 3.10
N LEU A 143 -9.60 -14.16 3.27
CA LEU A 143 -8.52 -13.33 2.76
C LEU A 143 -7.96 -12.41 3.85
N THR A 144 -6.65 -12.22 3.79
CA THR A 144 -5.89 -11.23 4.55
C THR A 144 -5.51 -10.02 3.67
N LEU A 145 -4.92 -8.96 4.23
CA LEU A 145 -4.35 -7.89 3.40
C LEU A 145 -3.17 -8.42 2.57
N ASN A 146 -2.35 -9.31 3.14
CA ASN A 146 -1.24 -9.96 2.42
C ASN A 146 -1.73 -10.82 1.25
N ASP A 147 -2.86 -11.52 1.39
CA ASP A 147 -3.43 -12.27 0.27
C ASP A 147 -3.83 -11.31 -0.88
N ILE A 148 -4.50 -10.21 -0.57
CA ILE A 148 -4.94 -9.23 -1.58
C ILE A 148 -3.73 -8.61 -2.29
N GLU A 149 -2.71 -8.18 -1.55
CA GLU A 149 -1.56 -7.50 -2.14
C GLU A 149 -0.61 -8.47 -2.85
N HIS A 150 -0.18 -9.52 -2.16
CA HIS A 150 0.95 -10.36 -2.59
C HIS A 150 0.54 -11.62 -3.35
N ARG A 151 -0.74 -12.01 -3.28
CA ARG A 151 -1.22 -13.22 -3.96
C ARG A 151 -2.26 -12.96 -5.04
N ILE A 152 -2.76 -11.72 -5.12
CA ILE A 152 -3.73 -11.27 -6.12
C ILE A 152 -3.14 -10.10 -6.92
N LEU A 153 -2.99 -8.90 -6.31
CA LEU A 153 -2.59 -7.69 -7.04
C LEU A 153 -1.22 -7.81 -7.72
N ARG A 154 -0.15 -8.01 -6.94
CA ARG A 154 1.22 -8.07 -7.46
C ARG A 154 1.41 -9.15 -8.54
N PRO A 155 1.04 -10.42 -8.33
CA PRO A 155 1.33 -11.48 -9.30
C PRO A 155 0.40 -11.49 -10.54
N ILE A 156 -0.82 -10.97 -10.45
CA ILE A 156 -1.74 -10.96 -11.61
C ILE A 156 -1.40 -9.81 -12.56
N TRP A 157 -1.14 -8.60 -12.04
CA TRP A 157 -0.92 -7.42 -12.87
C TRP A 157 0.56 -7.13 -13.14
N GLN A 158 1.47 -7.51 -12.23
CA GLN A 158 2.91 -7.31 -12.40
C GLN A 158 3.28 -5.86 -12.77
N ASP A 159 2.55 -4.90 -12.19
CA ASP A 159 2.73 -3.48 -12.43
C ASP A 159 3.35 -2.82 -11.19
N PRO A 160 4.54 -2.20 -11.28
CA PRO A 160 5.19 -1.55 -10.14
C PRO A 160 4.36 -0.40 -9.54
N ARG A 161 3.42 0.17 -10.29
CA ARG A 161 2.54 1.25 -9.81
C ARG A 161 1.55 0.77 -8.73
N ILE A 162 1.35 -0.54 -8.56
CA ILE A 162 0.55 -1.12 -7.47
C ILE A 162 1.01 -0.60 -6.11
N HIS A 163 2.32 -0.48 -5.92
CA HIS A 163 2.91 -0.01 -4.66
C HIS A 163 2.46 1.40 -4.29
N TYR A 164 2.07 2.22 -5.28
CA TYR A 164 1.55 3.57 -5.05
C TYR A 164 0.02 3.62 -4.90
N ALA A 165 -0.66 2.52 -5.24
CA ALA A 165 -2.12 2.43 -5.23
C ALA A 165 -2.66 1.90 -3.89
N VAL A 166 -1.87 1.10 -3.17
CA VAL A 166 -2.22 0.55 -1.86
C VAL A 166 -1.63 1.40 -0.72
N ASN A 167 -2.43 1.72 0.29
CA ASN A 167 -2.03 2.50 1.45
C ASN A 167 -2.11 1.66 2.72
N CYS A 168 -0.99 1.53 3.45
CA CYS A 168 -0.88 0.82 4.71
C CYS A 168 -1.00 1.75 5.95
N ALA A 169 -1.65 2.90 5.82
CA ALA A 169 -1.89 3.89 6.87
C ALA A 169 -0.63 4.45 7.58
N SER A 170 0.55 4.37 6.96
CA SER A 170 1.80 4.89 7.53
C SER A 170 2.24 6.18 6.81
N LEU A 171 2.93 7.10 7.51
CA LEU A 171 3.45 8.34 6.92
C LEU A 171 4.45 8.07 5.78
N GLY A 172 5.24 6.99 5.88
CA GLY A 172 6.17 6.56 4.84
C GLY A 172 5.51 5.85 3.65
N CYS A 173 4.23 5.49 3.76
CA CYS A 173 3.49 4.80 2.70
C CYS A 173 3.09 5.77 1.59
N PRO A 174 2.93 5.30 0.34
CA PRO A 174 2.22 6.05 -0.69
C PRO A 174 0.83 6.53 -0.26
N ASP A 175 0.40 7.67 -0.79
CA ASP A 175 -0.82 8.33 -0.35
C ASP A 175 -2.09 7.61 -0.79
N LEU A 176 -3.13 7.67 0.04
CA LEU A 176 -4.49 7.48 -0.48
C LEU A 176 -4.77 8.59 -1.51
N LEU A 177 -5.15 8.19 -2.73
CA LEU A 177 -5.60 9.15 -3.73
C LEU A 177 -6.94 9.79 -3.30
N PRO A 178 -7.17 11.07 -3.63
CA PRO A 178 -8.45 11.75 -3.35
C PRO A 178 -9.66 11.13 -4.04
N LYS A 179 -9.42 10.37 -5.11
CA LYS A 179 -10.45 9.70 -5.90
C LYS A 179 -10.25 8.19 -5.84
N ALA A 180 -11.33 7.47 -5.55
CA ALA A 180 -11.37 6.02 -5.62
C ALA A 180 -10.96 5.56 -7.03
N PHE A 181 -10.26 4.44 -7.10
CA PHE A 181 -9.87 3.86 -8.39
C PHE A 181 -11.12 3.47 -9.17
N ASN A 182 -11.14 3.76 -10.46
CA ASN A 182 -12.21 3.37 -11.37
C ASN A 182 -11.61 2.82 -12.66
N SER A 183 -12.28 1.85 -13.27
CA SER A 183 -11.78 1.16 -14.46
C SER A 183 -11.55 2.09 -15.65
N ASP A 184 -12.36 3.12 -15.82
CA ASP A 184 -12.29 4.01 -17.00
C ASP A 184 -11.06 4.90 -17.01
N ARG A 185 -10.45 5.13 -15.83
CA ARG A 185 -9.32 6.05 -15.64
C ARG A 185 -8.14 5.37 -14.96
N LEU A 186 -8.17 4.04 -14.86
CA LEU A 186 -7.25 3.28 -14.03
C LEU A 186 -5.79 3.64 -14.30
N ASP A 187 -5.39 3.60 -15.57
CA ASP A 187 -4.01 3.89 -15.97
C ASP A 187 -3.57 5.30 -15.56
N SER A 188 -4.39 6.32 -15.87
CA SER A 188 -4.12 7.70 -15.45
C SER A 188 -4.10 7.90 -13.93
N GLN A 189 -4.88 7.12 -13.17
CA GLN A 189 -4.86 7.18 -11.71
C GLN A 189 -3.61 6.50 -11.13
N LEU A 190 -3.12 5.43 -11.76
CA LEU A 190 -1.87 4.79 -11.39
C LEU A 190 -0.67 5.71 -11.66
N ASP A 191 -0.66 6.40 -12.80
CA ASP A 191 0.36 7.41 -13.10
C ASP A 191 0.29 8.57 -12.11
N GLN A 192 -0.91 9.05 -11.77
CA GLN A 192 -1.08 10.08 -10.76
C GLN A 192 -0.54 9.64 -9.39
N ALA A 193 -0.80 8.41 -8.98
CA ALA A 193 -0.27 7.85 -7.73
C ALA A 193 1.25 7.78 -7.75
N ALA A 194 1.83 7.28 -8.85
CA ALA A 194 3.28 7.19 -9.04
C ALA A 194 3.93 8.56 -9.00
N THR A 195 3.48 9.51 -9.82
CA THR A 195 3.97 10.89 -9.84
C THR A 195 3.83 11.54 -8.47
N ARG A 196 2.69 11.42 -7.79
CA ARG A 196 2.50 12.02 -6.47
C ARG A 196 3.50 11.47 -5.45
N PHE A 197 3.65 10.15 -5.38
CA PHE A 197 4.57 9.55 -4.41
C PHE A 197 6.03 9.88 -4.74
N ILE A 198 6.48 9.62 -5.96
CA ILE A 198 7.87 9.75 -6.39
C ILE A 198 8.41 11.19 -6.21
N ASN A 199 7.54 12.19 -6.29
CA ASN A 199 7.91 13.60 -6.11
C ASN A 199 7.76 14.11 -4.67
N SER A 200 7.51 13.24 -3.69
CA SER A 200 7.47 13.58 -2.26
C SER A 200 8.79 13.26 -1.55
N GLU A 201 9.10 13.97 -0.46
CA GLU A 201 10.32 13.73 0.34
C GLU A 201 10.37 12.31 0.96
N LYS A 202 9.21 11.66 1.15
CA LYS A 202 9.15 10.28 1.67
C LYS A 202 9.54 9.23 0.64
N ALA A 203 9.44 9.54 -0.66
CA ALA A 203 9.87 8.64 -1.72
C ALA A 203 11.33 8.86 -2.08
N ILE A 204 11.72 10.12 -2.30
CA ILE A 204 13.06 10.48 -2.74
C ILE A 204 13.51 11.77 -2.08
N LYS A 205 14.64 11.71 -1.37
CA LYS A 205 15.34 12.87 -0.83
C LYS A 205 16.79 12.86 -1.28
N ILE A 206 17.17 13.87 -2.06
CA ILE A 206 18.55 14.05 -2.54
C ILE A 206 19.30 14.90 -1.51
N THR A 207 20.45 14.40 -1.07
CA THR A 207 21.32 15.08 -0.10
C THR A 207 22.75 15.16 -0.64
N LYS A 208 23.62 15.91 0.04
CA LYS A 208 25.06 15.98 -0.31
C LYS A 208 25.76 14.61 -0.24
N ASN A 209 25.22 13.68 0.54
CA ASN A 209 25.83 12.37 0.81
C ASN A 209 25.21 11.24 -0.01
N GLY A 210 24.39 11.57 -1.01
CA GLY A 210 23.69 10.59 -1.84
C GLY A 210 22.17 10.74 -1.79
N ILE A 211 21.47 9.68 -2.16
CA ILE A 211 20.02 9.63 -2.26
C ILE A 211 19.42 8.79 -1.14
N THR A 212 18.39 9.32 -0.50
CA THR A 212 17.51 8.54 0.37
C THR A 212 16.25 8.18 -0.42
N LEU A 213 15.97 6.88 -0.51
CA LEU A 213 14.78 6.30 -1.12
C LEU A 213 13.84 5.77 -0.03
N SER A 214 12.55 5.67 -0.34
CA SER A 214 11.62 4.92 0.51
C SER A 214 12.03 3.44 0.60
N SER A 215 11.90 2.84 1.79
CA SER A 215 12.16 1.40 1.95
C SER A 215 11.24 0.50 1.11
N ILE A 216 10.15 1.00 0.52
CA ILE A 216 9.36 0.18 -0.42
C ILE A 216 10.19 -0.25 -1.64
N TYR A 217 11.18 0.56 -2.05
CA TYR A 217 12.08 0.21 -3.15
C TYR A 217 13.11 -0.86 -2.76
N ASP A 218 13.28 -1.11 -1.45
CA ASP A 218 14.11 -2.18 -0.91
C ASP A 218 13.29 -3.45 -0.68
N TRP A 219 12.11 -3.31 -0.08
CA TRP A 219 11.24 -4.44 0.24
C TRP A 219 10.63 -5.12 -0.99
N TYR A 220 10.37 -4.35 -2.04
CA TYR A 220 9.73 -4.81 -3.28
C TYR A 220 10.66 -4.73 -4.49
N GLN A 221 11.98 -4.87 -4.29
CA GLN A 221 12.98 -4.83 -5.37
C GLN A 221 12.60 -5.71 -6.56
N THR A 222 12.05 -6.91 -6.31
CA THR A 222 11.64 -7.85 -7.36
C THR A 222 10.60 -7.30 -8.32
N ASP A 223 9.79 -6.34 -7.87
CA ASP A 223 8.69 -5.78 -8.66
C ASP A 223 9.14 -4.55 -9.46
N PHE A 224 10.24 -3.90 -9.06
CA PHE A 224 10.85 -2.78 -9.79
C PHE A 224 12.00 -3.22 -10.72
N GLY A 225 12.51 -4.44 -10.53
CA GLY A 225 13.62 -4.99 -11.31
C GLY A 225 15.00 -4.60 -10.75
N SER A 226 15.99 -4.55 -11.64
CA SER A 226 17.34 -4.10 -11.33
C SER A 226 17.39 -2.62 -10.89
N LEU A 227 18.49 -2.20 -10.29
CA LEU A 227 18.69 -0.79 -9.93
C LEU A 227 18.57 0.16 -11.15
N THR A 228 18.98 -0.29 -12.34
CA THR A 228 18.84 0.48 -13.58
C THR A 228 17.38 0.66 -13.97
N GLU A 229 16.59 -0.42 -13.90
CA GLU A 229 15.14 -0.38 -14.18
C GLU A 229 14.40 0.48 -13.15
N LEU A 230 14.75 0.35 -11.87
CA LEU A 230 14.24 1.23 -10.82
C LEU A 230 14.59 2.70 -11.11
N GLN A 231 15.84 3.01 -11.46
CA GLN A 231 16.24 4.38 -11.78
C GLN A 231 15.45 4.93 -12.98
N GLN A 232 15.22 4.12 -14.01
CA GLN A 232 14.39 4.49 -15.17
C GLN A 232 12.94 4.75 -14.76
N HIS A 233 12.35 3.85 -13.96
CA HIS A 233 11.00 3.99 -13.42
C HIS A 233 10.83 5.27 -12.61
N LEU A 234 11.78 5.57 -11.70
CA LEU A 234 11.74 6.82 -10.95
C LEU A 234 11.84 8.04 -11.87
N ASN A 235 12.77 8.03 -12.84
CA ASN A 235 12.95 9.14 -13.77
C ASN A 235 11.73 9.38 -14.67
N HIS A 236 10.96 8.34 -14.98
CA HIS A 236 9.74 8.46 -15.78
C HIS A 236 8.67 9.33 -15.09
N TYR A 237 8.50 9.20 -13.78
CA TYR A 237 7.46 9.91 -13.03
C TYR A 237 7.95 11.17 -12.29
N ARG A 238 9.25 11.45 -12.29
CA ARG A 238 9.83 12.64 -11.64
C ARG A 238 9.55 13.91 -12.43
N ILE A 239 9.19 14.98 -11.73
CA ILE A 239 9.09 16.34 -12.28
C ILE A 239 10.48 16.86 -12.66
N THR A 240 11.49 16.56 -11.83
CA THR A 240 12.90 16.84 -12.13
C THR A 240 13.59 15.55 -12.57
N PRO A 241 13.66 15.27 -13.90
CA PRO A 241 14.25 14.05 -14.43
C PRO A 241 15.78 14.02 -14.25
N ASN A 242 16.40 12.90 -14.63
CA ASN A 242 17.85 12.64 -14.57
C ASN A 242 18.42 12.37 -13.17
N LEU A 243 17.61 11.74 -12.32
CA LEU A 243 18.10 11.11 -11.09
C LEU A 243 19.16 10.06 -11.43
N GLN A 244 20.32 10.18 -10.79
CA GLN A 244 21.40 9.21 -10.85
C GLN A 244 21.62 8.61 -9.47
N PHE A 245 21.65 7.29 -9.40
CA PHE A 245 21.97 6.58 -8.18
C PHE A 245 23.46 6.70 -7.90
N THR A 246 23.76 7.14 -6.68
CA THR A 246 25.11 7.18 -6.12
C THR A 246 25.11 6.26 -4.90
N GLN A 247 25.22 6.82 -3.70
CA GLN A 247 24.98 6.10 -2.46
C GLN A 247 23.49 6.12 -2.13
N ILE A 248 22.88 4.94 -2.01
CA ILE A 248 21.44 4.79 -1.69
C ILE A 248 21.29 4.48 -0.20
N HIS A 249 20.39 5.22 0.45
CA HIS A 249 19.89 4.95 1.79
C HIS A 249 18.39 4.68 1.74
N TYR A 250 17.88 3.82 2.63
CA TYR A 250 16.44 3.54 2.70
C TYR A 250 15.84 4.03 4.02
N ILE A 251 14.70 4.70 3.95
CA ILE A 251 13.94 5.17 5.13
C ILE A 251 12.46 4.85 5.01
N TYR A 252 11.83 4.56 6.15
CA TYR A 252 10.39 4.43 6.24
C TYR A 252 9.86 4.94 7.58
N ASN A 253 8.78 5.71 7.54
CA ASN A 253 8.11 6.21 8.74
C ASN A 253 6.82 5.43 9.01
N TRP A 254 6.86 4.56 10.01
CA TRP A 254 5.72 3.73 10.45
C TRP A 254 4.68 4.48 11.30
N GLN A 255 4.89 5.76 11.61
CA GLN A 255 3.86 6.54 12.32
C GLN A 255 2.58 6.62 11.49
N LEU A 256 1.44 6.56 12.15
CA LEU A 256 0.13 6.62 11.51
C LEU A 256 -0.03 7.92 10.69
N ASN A 257 -0.52 7.82 9.45
CA ASN A 257 -0.79 8.95 8.56
C ASN A 257 -2.05 9.74 8.95
N GLN A 258 -2.15 10.14 10.21
CA GLN A 258 -3.31 10.84 10.73
C GLN A 258 -3.19 12.36 10.61
N LYS A 259 -4.33 13.01 10.38
CA LYS A 259 -4.51 14.43 10.70
C LYS A 259 -5.31 14.53 11.99
N LEU A 260 -4.70 15.12 13.02
CA LEU A 260 -5.37 15.45 14.28
C LEU A 260 -6.45 16.52 14.05
#